data_AF-A0A529HUC4-F1
#
_entry.id   AF-A0A529HUC4-F1
#
_cell.length_a   1.000
_cell.length_b   1.000
_cell.length_c   1.000
_cell.angle_alpha   90.00
_cell.angle_beta   90.00
_cell.angle_gamma   90.00
#
_symmetry.space_group_name_H-M   'P 1'
#
loop_
_entity.id
_entity.type
_entity.pdbx_description
1 polymer ?
#
loop_
_entity_poly.entity_id
_entity_poly.type
_entity_poly.pdbx_seq_one_letter_code
_entity_poly.pdbx_strand_id
1 'polypeptide(L)' 'MTALAPHLSTYLLEHLPRDRGASRHTIDSYAYSFQLLVGFAAEQLRVRPCELQVEQLGAELILDFLDHIES' A
#
# COMPACT_ATOMS: atom_id res chain seq x y z
N MET A 1 -12.58 -6.96 -9.22
CA MET A 1 -11.20 -6.71 -9.66
C MET A 1 -11.02 -5.21 -9.69
N THR A 2 -10.38 -4.69 -8.65
CA THR A 2 -10.28 -3.26 -8.36
C THR A 2 -8.81 -2.89 -8.34
N ALA A 3 -8.35 -2.08 -9.28
CA ALA A 3 -6.95 -1.70 -9.39
C ALA A 3 -6.49 -0.91 -8.14
N LEU A 4 -5.40 -1.33 -7.50
CA LEU A 4 -4.93 -0.71 -6.25
C LEU A 4 -4.33 0.68 -6.47
N ALA A 5 -3.59 0.88 -7.56
CA ALA A 5 -2.80 2.09 -7.78
C ALA A 5 -3.61 3.39 -7.76
N PRO A 6 -4.77 3.50 -8.47
CA PRO A 6 -5.59 4.73 -8.41
C PRO A 6 -6.07 5.08 -7.01
N HIS A 7 -6.40 4.07 -6.19
CA HIS A 7 -6.86 4.28 -4.81
C HIS A 7 -5.72 4.76 -3.91
N LEU A 8 -4.53 4.15 -4.00
CA LEU A 8 -3.36 4.59 -3.25
C LEU A 8 -2.94 6.01 -3.63
N SER A 9 -2.91 6.34 -4.92
CA SER A 9 -2.60 7.69 -5.39
C SER A 9 -3.59 8.72 -4.84
N THR A 10 -4.89 8.45 -4.93
CA THR A 10 -5.92 9.37 -4.40
C THR A 10 -5.80 9.53 -2.89
N TYR A 11 -5.56 8.44 -2.16
CA TYR A 11 -5.42 8.47 -0.70
C TYR A 11 -4.22 9.32 -0.26
N LEU A 12 -3.05 9.11 -0.87
CA LEU A 12 -1.81 9.78 -0.49
C LEU A 12 -1.76 11.24 -0.96
N LEU A 13 -2.24 11.53 -2.17
CA LEU A 13 -2.10 12.84 -2.80
C LEU A 13 -3.27 13.78 -2.53
N GLU A 14 -4.43 13.24 -2.15
CA GLU A 14 -5.65 14.04 -1.95
C GLU A 14 -6.20 13.85 -0.55
N HIS A 15 -6.57 12.62 -0.15
CA HIS A 15 -7.28 12.40 1.10
C HIS A 15 -6.46 12.80 2.33
N LEU A 16 -5.21 12.31 2.44
CA LEU A 16 -4.35 12.66 3.57
C LEU A 16 -4.05 14.16 3.67
N PRO A 17 -3.60 14.86 2.61
CA PRO A 17 -3.28 16.29 2.73
C PRO A 17 -4.53 17.18 2.82
N ARG A 18 -5.60 16.91 2.05
CA ARG A 18 -6.75 17.82 1.92
C ARG A 18 -7.85 17.51 2.93
N ASP A 19 -8.28 16.25 3.02
CA ASP A 19 -9.44 15.89 3.85
C ASP A 19 -9.04 15.66 5.32
N ARG A 20 -7.84 15.13 5.54
CA ARG A 20 -7.32 14.85 6.90
C ARG A 20 -6.41 15.94 7.43
N GLY A 21 -5.91 16.84 6.59
CA GLY A 21 -4.92 17.84 6.99
C GLY A 21 -3.65 17.22 7.59
N ALA A 22 -3.27 16.04 7.12
CA ALA A 22 -2.15 15.29 7.69
C ALA A 22 -0.83 16.05 7.49
N SER A 23 0.05 15.97 8.49
CA SER A 23 1.38 16.56 8.38
C SER A 23 2.21 15.87 7.28
N ARG A 24 3.20 16.56 6.73
CA ARG A 24 4.12 15.96 5.73
C ARG A 24 4.79 14.68 6.26
N HIS A 25 5.24 14.69 7.52
CA HIS A 25 5.84 13.50 8.14
C HIS A 25 4.87 12.32 8.23
N THR A 26 3.59 12.60 8.47
CA THR A 26 2.54 11.58 8.45
C THR A 26 2.35 11.03 7.04
N ILE A 27 2.22 11.89 6.03
CA ILE A 27 2.06 11.46 4.63
C ILE A 27 3.26 10.61 4.18
N ASP A 28 4.48 11.06 4.46
CA ASP A 28 5.71 10.35 4.13
C ASP A 28 5.76 8.97 4.81
N SER A 29 5.36 8.89 6.09
CA SER A 29 5.27 7.61 6.81
C SER A 29 4.25 6.65 6.18
N TYR A 30 3.08 7.13 5.77
CA TYR A 30 2.07 6.28 5.11
C TYR A 30 2.55 5.83 3.73
N ALA A 31 3.13 6.74 2.94
CA ALA A 31 3.68 6.41 1.62
C ALA A 31 4.76 5.32 1.72
N TYR A 32 5.64 5.44 2.71
CA TYR A 32 6.68 4.44 2.96
C TYR A 32 6.09 3.07 3.36
N SER A 33 5.13 3.04 4.29
CA SER A 33 4.45 1.79 4.67
C SER A 33 3.77 1.11 3.48
N PHE A 34 3.06 1.86 2.63
CA PHE A 34 2.44 1.31 1.44
C PHE A 34 3.45 0.85 0.40
N GLN A 35 4.60 1.53 0.26
CA GLN A 35 5.67 1.10 -0.63
C GLN A 35 6.20 -0.28 -0.23
N LEU A 36 6.42 -0.52 1.07
CA LEU A 36 6.86 -1.83 1.58
C LEU A 36 5.83 -2.92 1.28
N LEU A 37 4.55 -2.68 1.61
CA LEU A 37 3.47 -3.64 1.36
C LEU A 37 3.31 -3.95 -0.14
N VAL A 38 3.29 -2.93 -0.98
CA VAL A 38 3.11 -3.08 -2.44
C VAL A 38 4.31 -3.82 -3.06
N GLY A 39 5.53 -3.51 -2.62
CA GLY A 39 6.73 -4.23 -3.05
C GLY A 39 6.66 -5.71 -2.70
N PHE A 40 6.40 -6.01 -1.43
CA PHE A 40 6.26 -7.38 -0.93
C PHE A 40 5.16 -8.15 -1.67
N ALA A 41 3.97 -7.57 -1.82
CA ALA A 41 2.85 -8.22 -2.48
C ALA A 41 3.15 -8.52 -3.96
N ALA A 42 3.78 -7.59 -4.66
CA ALA A 42 4.17 -7.77 -6.06
C ALA A 42 5.20 -8.91 -6.22
N GLU A 43 6.17 -9.00 -5.31
CA GLU A 43 7.15 -10.08 -5.29
C GLU A 43 6.49 -11.45 -5.04
N GLN A 44 5.64 -11.56 -4.02
CA GLN A 44 4.95 -12.82 -3.68
C GLN A 44 4.01 -13.29 -4.79
N LEU A 45 3.27 -12.37 -5.40
CA LEU A 45 2.30 -12.68 -6.45
C LEU A 45 2.93 -12.75 -7.86
N ARG A 46 4.22 -12.41 -7.99
CA ARG A 46 4.98 -12.37 -9.26
C ARG A 46 4.31 -11.51 -10.33
N VAL A 47 3.83 -10.34 -9.94
CA VAL A 47 3.22 -9.34 -10.82
C VAL A 47 3.94 -8.00 -10.68
N ARG A 48 3.70 -7.05 -11.58
CA ARG A 48 4.21 -5.69 -11.36
C ARG A 48 3.40 -5.01 -10.26
N PRO A 49 4.00 -4.12 -9.45
CA PRO A 49 3.28 -3.33 -8.45
C PRO A 49 2.03 -2.61 -8.97
N CYS A 50 2.07 -2.12 -10.21
CA CYS A 50 0.95 -1.42 -10.84
C CYS A 50 -0.21 -2.34 -11.28
N GLU A 51 0.02 -3.65 -11.30
CA GLU A 51 -0.99 -4.66 -11.66
C GLU A 51 -1.73 -5.21 -10.44
N LEU A 52 -1.31 -4.83 -9.22
CA LEU A 52 -1.96 -5.25 -7.99
C LEU A 52 -3.40 -4.75 -7.93
N GLN A 53 -4.24 -5.63 -7.39
CA GLN A 53 -5.65 -5.38 -7.15
C GLN A 53 -5.94 -5.46 -5.66
N VAL A 54 -6.96 -4.71 -5.22
CA VAL A 54 -7.37 -4.66 -3.81
C VAL A 54 -7.71 -6.06 -3.29
N GLU A 55 -8.34 -6.89 -4.11
CA GLU A 55 -8.76 -8.24 -3.73
C GLU A 55 -7.59 -9.21 -3.51
N GLN A 56 -6.37 -8.87 -3.99
CA GLN A 56 -5.16 -9.66 -3.75
C GLN A 56 -4.53 -9.37 -2.39
N LEU A 57 -4.88 -8.27 -1.74
CA LEU A 57 -4.44 -7.92 -0.38
C LEU A 57 -5.32 -8.63 0.67
N GLY A 58 -5.38 -9.96 0.57
CA GLY A 58 -6.12 -10.81 1.51
C GLY A 58 -5.40 -10.97 2.85
N ALA A 59 -6.13 -11.47 3.86
CA ALA A 59 -5.62 -11.60 5.23
C ALA A 59 -4.30 -12.39 5.32
N GLU A 60 -4.18 -13.50 4.59
CA GLU A 60 -2.96 -14.33 4.55
C GLU A 60 -1.75 -13.52 4.08
N LEU A 61 -1.86 -12.85 2.94
CA LEU A 61 -0.78 -12.01 2.40
C LEU A 61 -0.40 -10.85 3.33
N ILE A 62 -1.37 -10.28 4.04
CA ILE A 62 -1.10 -9.23 5.04
C ILE A 62 -0.36 -9.80 6.25
N LEU A 63 -0.73 -11.00 6.74
CA LEU A 63 -0.01 -11.65 7.83
C LEU A 63 1.42 -11.99 7.43
N ASP A 64 1.62 -12.57 6.24
CA ASP A 64 2.95 -12.87 5.71
C ASP A 64 3.81 -11.61 5.57
N PHE A 65 3.20 -10.48 5.19
CA PHE A 65 3.89 -9.18 5.12
C PHE A 65 4.33 -8.71 6.52
N LEU A 66 3.47 -8.84 7.52
CA LEU A 66 3.78 -8.44 8.90
C LEU A 66 4.92 -9.29 9.46
N ASP A 67 4.90 -10.60 9.25
CA ASP A 67 5.99 -11.51 9.64
C ASP A 67 7.30 -11.15 8.92
N HIS A 68 7.22 -10.75 7.65
CA HIS A 68 8.40 -10.35 6.86
C HIS A 68 9.09 -9.08 7.40
N ILE A 69 8.34 -8.08 7.86
CA ILE A 69 8.93 -6.82 8.35
C ILE A 69 9.35 -6.84 9.82
N GLU A 70 8.90 -7.83 10.60
CA GLU A 70 9.32 -8.03 11.99
C GLU A 70 10.65 -8.78 12.12
N SER A 71 11.04 -9.54 11.07
CA SER A 71 12.25 -10.35 11.00
C SER A 71 13.54 -9.53 10.84
#